data_AF-A0A1C6BQC9-F1
#
_entry.id   AF-A0A1C6BQC9-F1
#
_cell.length_a   1.000
_cell.length_b   1.000
_cell.length_c   1.000
_cell.angle_alpha   90.00
_cell.angle_beta   90.00
_cell.angle_gamma   90.00
#
_symmetry.space_group_name_H-M   'P 1'
#
loop_
_entity.id
_entity.type
_entity.pdbx_description
1 polymer ?
#
loop_
_entity_poly.entity_id
_entity_poly.type
_entity_poly.pdbx_seq_one_letter_code
_entity_poly.pdbx_strand_id
1 'polypeptide(L)'
;MSERARKAGQFAGAVERLAVELAMVEIIQARRFLGKPTSKKDREELLKLTTPELASAAQALGAAVHLRQQMEIAEFTRGLIEQQKAAQEPQGGPLPC
;
A
#
# COMPACT_ATOMS: atom_id res chain seq x y z
N MET A 1 40.78 6.72 -16.46
CA MET A 1 39.44 7.11 -15.96
C MET A 1 39.60 8.29 -15.00
N SER A 2 38.90 9.40 -15.24
CA SER A 2 38.98 10.60 -14.38
C SER A 2 38.34 10.36 -13.00
N GLU A 3 38.85 11.00 -11.96
CA GLU A 3 38.32 10.91 -10.59
C GLU A 3 36.82 11.29 -10.52
N ARG A 4 36.38 12.21 -11.38
CA ARG A 4 34.96 12.59 -11.52
C ARG A 4 34.09 11.44 -12.03
N ALA A 5 34.57 10.67 -13.00
CA ALA A 5 33.82 9.52 -13.54
C ALA A 5 33.68 8.41 -12.48
N ARG A 6 34.70 8.20 -11.65
CA ARG A 6 34.64 7.26 -10.53
C ARG A 6 33.62 7.70 -9.47
N LYS A 7 33.64 8.96 -9.05
CA LYS A 7 32.67 9.51 -8.08
C LYS A 7 31.23 9.44 -8.59
N ALA A 8 31.01 9.75 -9.87
CA ALA A 8 29.68 9.64 -10.49
C ALA A 8 29.16 8.19 -10.51
N GLY A 9 29.99 7.21 -10.86
CA GLY A 9 29.61 5.79 -10.82
C GLY A 9 29.31 5.28 -9.41
N GLN A 10 30.07 5.74 -8.41
CA GLN A 10 29.81 5.41 -7.00
C GLN A 10 28.48 5.96 -6.50
N PHE A 11 28.14 7.20 -6.89
CA PHE A 11 26.86 7.81 -6.55
C PHE A 11 25.69 7.08 -7.23
N ALA A 12 25.80 6.80 -8.53
CA ALA A 12 24.78 6.06 -9.26
C ALA A 12 24.50 4.68 -8.63
N GLY A 13 25.54 3.92 -8.28
CA GLY A 13 25.37 2.64 -7.59
C GLY A 13 24.80 2.77 -6.17
N ALA A 14 25.01 3.88 -5.48
CA ALA A 14 24.39 4.13 -4.17
C ALA A 14 22.89 4.43 -4.30
N VAL A 15 22.50 5.22 -5.29
CA VAL A 15 21.10 5.53 -5.60
C VAL A 15 20.34 4.27 -6.00
N GLU A 16 20.96 3.42 -6.83
CA GLU A 16 20.34 2.16 -7.26
C GLU A 16 20.10 1.21 -6.08
N ARG A 17 21.06 1.06 -5.18
CA ARG A 17 20.87 0.26 -3.94
C ARG A 17 19.73 0.80 -3.09
N LEU A 18 19.67 2.12 -2.90
CA LEU A 18 18.59 2.75 -2.14
C LEU A 18 17.23 2.52 -2.79
N ALA A 19 17.13 2.60 -4.12
CA ALA A 19 15.89 2.34 -4.85
C ALA A 19 15.39 0.90 -4.66
N VAL A 20 16.30 -0.08 -4.70
CA VAL A 20 15.97 -1.50 -4.42
C VAL A 20 15.48 -1.67 -2.99
N GLU A 21 16.18 -1.10 -2.00
CA GLU A 21 15.79 -1.19 -0.60
C GLU A 21 14.39 -0.59 -0.34
N LEU A 22 14.12 0.60 -0.89
CA LEU A 22 12.82 1.25 -0.78
C LEU A 22 11.71 0.41 -1.41
N ALA A 23 11.89 -0.06 -2.64
CA ALA A 23 10.91 -0.89 -3.32
C ALA A 23 10.63 -2.20 -2.55
N MET A 24 11.67 -2.85 -2.00
CA MET A 24 11.49 -4.04 -1.17
C MET A 24 10.66 -3.74 0.10
N VAL A 25 10.95 -2.64 0.78
CA VAL A 25 10.20 -2.23 1.99
C VAL A 25 8.73 -1.96 1.64
N GLU A 26 8.47 -1.21 0.59
CA GLU A 26 7.11 -0.90 0.13
C GLU A 26 6.34 -2.17 -0.22
N ILE A 27 6.93 -3.09 -0.98
CA ILE A 27 6.32 -4.37 -1.34
C ILE A 27 5.98 -5.18 -0.08
N ILE A 28 6.90 -5.29 0.89
CA ILE A 28 6.70 -6.07 2.11
C ILE A 28 5.57 -5.46 2.96
N GLN A 29 5.55 -4.14 3.12
CA GLN A 29 4.53 -3.43 3.89
C GLN A 29 3.16 -3.53 3.22
N ALA A 30 3.08 -3.31 1.90
CA ALA A 30 1.84 -3.41 1.15
C ALA A 30 1.26 -4.84 1.20
N ARG A 31 2.11 -5.86 1.01
CA ARG A 31 1.71 -7.27 1.15
C ARG A 31 1.16 -7.60 2.54
N ARG A 32 1.79 -7.07 3.60
CA ARG A 32 1.28 -7.23 4.98
C ARG A 32 -0.07 -6.56 5.15
N PHE A 33 -0.23 -5.31 4.69
CA PHE A 33 -1.51 -4.59 4.75
C PHE A 33 -2.62 -5.34 4.00
N LEU A 34 -2.30 -5.94 2.85
CA LEU A 34 -3.21 -6.75 2.05
C LEU A 34 -3.45 -8.16 2.62
N GLY A 35 -2.89 -8.50 3.79
CA GLY A 35 -3.13 -9.79 4.47
C GLY A 35 -2.32 -10.96 3.89
N LYS A 36 -1.31 -10.71 3.04
CA LYS A 36 -0.46 -11.73 2.43
C LYS A 36 1.02 -11.49 2.76
N PRO A 37 1.43 -11.65 4.03
CA PRO A 37 2.79 -11.32 4.47
C PRO A 37 3.85 -12.03 3.62
N THR A 38 4.94 -11.31 3.31
CA THR A 38 6.05 -11.83 2.49
C THR A 38 6.81 -12.93 3.25
N SER A 39 6.84 -14.13 2.69
CA SER A 39 7.66 -15.23 3.21
C SER A 39 9.14 -15.07 2.86
N LYS A 40 10.01 -15.92 3.42
CA LYS A 40 11.43 -15.96 3.02
C LYS A 40 11.59 -16.28 1.53
N LYS A 41 10.83 -17.27 1.03
CA LYS A 41 10.81 -17.64 -0.39
C LYS A 41 10.37 -16.47 -1.26
N ASP A 42 9.30 -15.77 -0.88
CA ASP A 42 8.86 -14.59 -1.62
C ASP A 42 9.94 -13.51 -1.69
N ARG A 43 10.66 -13.30 -0.57
CA ARG A 43 11.75 -12.33 -0.51
C ARG A 43 12.90 -12.73 -1.44
N GLU A 44 13.24 -14.01 -1.51
CA GLU A 44 14.25 -14.53 -2.43
C GLU A 44 13.83 -14.37 -3.90
N GLU A 45 12.55 -14.57 -4.22
CA GLU A 45 12.04 -14.32 -5.58
C GLU A 45 12.08 -12.82 -5.93
N LEU A 46 11.75 -11.93 -5.00
CA LEU A 46 11.86 -10.48 -5.21
C LEU A 46 13.30 -10.03 -5.47
N LEU A 47 14.28 -10.66 -4.81
CA LEU A 47 15.71 -10.33 -5.03
C LEU A 47 16.23 -10.72 -6.42
N LYS A 48 15.50 -11.55 -7.18
CA LYS A 48 15.84 -11.89 -8.57
C LYS A 48 15.36 -10.84 -9.57
N LEU A 49 14.47 -9.93 -9.15
CA LEU A 49 13.91 -8.90 -10.00
C LEU A 49 14.91 -7.76 -10.19
N THR A 50 14.86 -7.15 -11.38
CA THR A 50 15.56 -5.92 -11.68
C THR A 50 14.93 -4.73 -10.94
N THR A 51 15.69 -3.64 -10.78
CA THR A 51 15.19 -2.40 -10.14
C THR A 51 13.88 -1.89 -10.76
N PRO A 52 13.71 -1.85 -12.10
CA PRO A 52 12.44 -1.44 -12.71
C PRO A 52 11.27 -2.40 -12.42
N GLU A 53 11.52 -3.71 -12.37
CA GLU A 53 10.50 -4.71 -12.03
C GLU A 53 10.07 -4.58 -10.57
N LEU A 54 11.00 -4.34 -9.65
CA LEU A 54 10.71 -4.04 -8.25
C LEU A 54 9.87 -2.77 -8.11
N ALA A 55 10.23 -1.70 -8.82
CA ALA A 55 9.47 -0.45 -8.81
C ALA A 55 8.04 -0.65 -9.34
N SER A 56 7.88 -1.38 -10.44
CA SER A 56 6.56 -1.72 -11.00
C SER A 56 5.71 -2.55 -10.02
N ALA A 57 6.32 -3.54 -9.37
CA ALA A 57 5.65 -4.36 -8.36
C ALA A 57 5.22 -3.53 -7.14
N ALA A 58 6.09 -2.62 -6.66
CA ALA A 58 5.77 -1.70 -5.57
C ALA A 58 4.59 -0.78 -5.94
N GLN A 59 4.59 -0.22 -7.15
CA GLN A 59 3.49 0.62 -7.65
C GLN A 59 2.16 -0.14 -7.74
N ALA A 60 2.18 -1.35 -8.30
CA ALA A 60 0.97 -2.18 -8.42
C ALA A 60 0.39 -2.54 -7.04
N LEU A 61 1.24 -2.87 -6.07
CA LEU A 61 0.80 -3.14 -4.70
C LEU A 61 0.32 -1.87 -3.98
N GLY A 62 0.97 -0.73 -4.21
CA GLY A 62 0.52 0.56 -3.69
C GLY A 62 -0.87 0.93 -4.18
N ALA A 63 -1.17 0.70 -5.47
CA ALA A 63 -2.51 0.88 -6.03
C ALA A 63 -3.55 -0.05 -5.37
N ALA A 64 -3.19 -1.31 -5.13
CA ALA A 64 -4.07 -2.26 -4.44
C ALA A 64 -4.34 -1.86 -2.98
N VAL A 65 -3.32 -1.35 -2.27
CA VAL A 65 -3.48 -0.80 -0.91
C VAL A 65 -4.44 0.39 -0.92
N HIS A 66 -4.28 1.30 -1.88
CA HIS A 66 -5.14 2.47 -2.01
C HIS A 66 -6.61 2.08 -2.22
N LEU A 67 -6.87 1.12 -3.12
CA LEU A 67 -8.22 0.61 -3.35
C LEU A 67 -8.83 -0.02 -2.10
N ARG A 68 -8.06 -0.82 -1.35
CA ARG A 68 -8.52 -1.42 -0.10
C ARG A 68 -8.88 -0.34 0.94
N GLN A 69 -8.04 0.69 1.09
CA GLN A 69 -8.33 1.79 2.00
C GLN A 69 -9.61 2.55 1.60
N GLN A 70 -9.81 2.80 0.30
CA GLN A 70 -11.05 3.42 -0.19
C GLN A 70 -12.29 2.57 0.14
N MET A 71 -12.18 1.24 -0.03
CA MET A 71 -13.26 0.32 0.32
C MET A 71 -13.56 0.34 1.83
N GLU A 72 -12.55 0.24 2.68
CA GLU A 72 -12.70 0.28 4.15
C GLU A 72 -13.35 1.60 4.61
N ILE A 73 -12.96 2.73 4.03
CA ILE A 73 -13.57 4.04 4.31
C ILE A 73 -15.02 4.09 3.83
N ALA A 74 -15.32 3.56 2.65
CA ALA A 74 -16.68 3.56 2.10
C ALA A 74 -17.62 2.69 2.94
N GLU A 75 -17.15 1.53 3.39
CA GLU A 75 -17.90 0.65 4.29
C GLU A 75 -18.14 1.28 5.65
N PHE A 76 -17.11 1.90 6.24
CA PHE A 76 -17.23 2.62 7.49
C PHE A 76 -18.25 3.77 7.38
N THR A 77 -18.18 4.55 6.31
CA THR A 77 -19.10 5.67 6.06
C THR A 77 -20.54 5.17 5.88
N ARG A 78 -20.74 4.05 5.18
CA ARG A 78 -22.07 3.44 5.04
C ARG A 78 -22.63 3.02 6.40
N GLY A 79 -21.83 2.38 7.24
CA GLY A 79 -22.23 2.00 8.60
C GLY A 79 -22.64 3.19 9.46
N LEU A 80 -21.91 4.32 9.37
CA LEU A 80 -22.28 5.55 10.05
C LEU A 80 -23.62 6.11 9.57
N ILE A 81 -23.88 6.10 8.26
CA ILE A 81 -25.16 6.56 7.70
C ILE A 81 -26.32 5.67 8.17
N GLU A 82 -26.14 4.36 8.19
CA GLU A 82 -27.17 3.41 8.66
C GLU A 82 -27.49 3.62 10.14
N GLN A 83 -26.46 3.80 10.99
CA GLN A 83 -26.64 4.12 12.41
C GLN A 83 -27.37 5.45 12.61
N GLN A 84 -27.00 6.48 11.84
CA GLN A 84 -27.67 7.79 11.88
C GLN A 84 -29.13 7.71 11.45
N LYS A 85 -29.45 6.90 10.44
CA LYS A 85 -30.84 6.67 10.00
C LYS A 85 -31.65 5.97 11.09
N ALA A 86 -31.12 4.90 11.68
CA ALA A 86 -31.80 4.18 12.75
C ALA A 86 -32.03 5.06 13.99
N ALA A 87 -31.11 5.98 14.30
CA ALA A 87 -31.27 6.94 15.38
C ALA A 87 -32.26 8.09 15.07
N GLN A 88 -32.56 8.33 13.79
CA GLN A 88 -33.48 9.37 13.32
C GLN A 88 -34.88 8.85 13.01
N GLU A 89 -35.10 7.53 12.98
CA GLU A 89 -36.45 6.98 12.89
C GLU A 89 -37.27 7.48 14.10
N PRO A 90 -38.38 8.22 13.87
CA PRO A 90 -39.20 8.67 14.98
C PRO A 90 -39.71 7.45 15.73
N GLN A 91 -39.66 7.49 17.06
CA GLN A 91 -40.49 6.62 17.90
C GLN A 91 -41.95 7.02 17.69
N GLY A 92 -42.51 6.66 16.53
CA GLY A 92 -43.90 6.83 16.18
C GLY A 92 -44.74 5.80 16.93
N GLY A 93 -44.88 6.00 18.25
CA GLY A 93 -46.05 5.47 18.95
C GLY A 93 -47.31 6.11 18.35
N PRO A 94 -48.47 5.41 18.33
CA PRO A 94 -49.70 5.99 17.81
C PRO A 94 -49.96 7.33 18.51
N LEU A 95 -50.08 8.41 17.74
CA LEU A 95 -50.54 9.68 18.29
C LEU A 95 -51.97 9.45 18.80
N PRO A 96 -52.26 9.67 20.10
CA PRO A 96 -53.61 9.52 20.61
C PRO A 96 -54.53 10.52 19.92
N CYS A 97 -55.71 10.02 19.53
CA CYS A 97 -56.78 10.69 18.81
C CYS A 97 -57.36 11.89 19.57
#